data_AF-A0A1M6QDM8-F1
#
_entry.id   AF-A0A1M6QDM8-F1
#
_cell.length_a   1.000
_cell.length_b   1.000
_cell.length_c   1.000
_cell.angle_alpha   90.00
_cell.angle_beta   90.00
_cell.angle_gamma   90.00
#
_symmetry.space_group_name_H-M   'P 1'
#
loop_
_entity.id
_entity.type
_entity.pdbx_description
1 polymer ?
#
loop_
_entity_poly.entity_id
_entity_poly.type
_entity_poly.pdbx_seq_one_letter_code
_entity_poly.pdbx_strand_id
1 'polypeptide(L)'
;MLLKPEEIYFKFNEESIEIKIPKKLLLVLLQQVNRHYEILKYEEEIINNFAIHENISNTEMIMAKLLILMAEPYDKKDIKFETSVAEFLVLRDLVYCNYSLLHLQTKMKSHMQKAYKEFYDAIESIYEMFEQDEVKAYWDYIKNYNIENHVFH
;
A
#
# COMPACT_ATOMS: atom_id res chain seq x y z
N MET A 1 12.60 17.87 16.49
CA MET A 1 13.10 18.67 15.36
C MET A 1 12.32 18.18 14.18
N LEU A 2 11.53 19.03 13.51
CA LEU A 2 10.78 18.61 12.32
C LEU A 2 11.80 18.19 11.26
N LEU A 3 11.77 16.91 10.85
CA LEU A 3 12.60 16.41 9.77
C LEU A 3 12.25 17.16 8.48
N LYS A 4 13.21 17.32 7.59
CA LYS A 4 12.93 17.88 6.26
C LYS A 4 12.05 16.91 5.47
N PRO A 5 11.20 17.40 4.53
CA PRO A 5 10.36 16.53 3.72
C PRO A 5 11.14 15.44 2.97
N GLU A 6 12.35 15.74 2.49
CA GLU A 6 13.27 14.78 1.86
C GLU A 6 13.72 13.67 2.83
N GLU A 7 14.06 14.03 4.08
CA GLU A 7 14.47 13.07 5.11
C GLU A 7 13.31 12.14 5.48
N ILE A 8 12.08 12.67 5.53
CA ILE A 8 10.86 11.88 5.77
C ILE A 8 10.60 10.93 4.59
N TYR A 9 10.80 11.38 3.36
CA TYR A 9 10.69 10.54 2.18
C TYR A 9 11.66 9.35 2.22
N PHE A 10 12.94 9.58 2.54
CA PHE A 10 13.91 8.49 2.69
C PHE A 10 13.55 7.58 3.86
N LYS A 11 13.21 8.15 5.02
CA LYS A 11 12.76 7.39 6.20
C LYS A 11 11.62 6.45 5.83
N PHE A 12 10.59 6.93 5.14
CA PHE A 12 9.41 6.12 4.82
C PHE A 12 9.70 5.02 3.79
N ASN A 13 10.67 5.22 2.91
CA ASN A 13 11.09 4.22 1.93
C ASN A 13 12.03 3.15 2.52
N GLU A 14 12.79 3.49 3.57
CA GLU A 14 13.77 2.57 4.19
C GLU A 14 13.22 1.85 5.43
N GLU A 15 12.36 2.52 6.21
CA GLU A 15 11.81 1.94 7.44
C GLU A 15 10.81 0.84 7.10
N SER A 16 11.08 -0.38 7.58
CA SER A 16 10.22 -1.53 7.37
C SER A 16 9.26 -1.76 8.53
N ILE A 17 8.05 -2.21 8.19
CA ILE A 17 7.02 -2.62 9.13
C ILE A 17 6.54 -4.03 8.78
N GLU A 18 6.15 -4.79 9.81
CA GLU A 18 5.59 -6.14 9.66
C GLU A 18 4.06 -6.09 9.81
N ILE A 19 3.36 -6.62 8.82
CA ILE A 19 1.90 -6.76 8.79
C ILE A 19 1.56 -8.24 8.80
N LYS A 20 0.50 -8.60 9.53
CA LYS A 20 -0.06 -9.96 9.49
C LYS A 20 -1.19 -10.02 8.49
N ILE A 21 -1.02 -10.82 7.44
CA ILE A 21 -2.04 -11.06 6.43
C ILE A 21 -2.64 -12.44 6.65
N PRO A 22 -3.95 -12.58 6.87
CA PRO A 22 -4.60 -13.89 6.87
C PRO A 22 -4.38 -14.60 5.53
N LYS A 23 -3.84 -15.83 5.53
CA LYS A 23 -3.45 -16.58 4.31
C LYS A 23 -4.60 -16.67 3.30
N LYS A 24 -5.83 -16.83 3.79
CA LYS A 24 -7.05 -16.88 2.95
C LYS A 24 -7.29 -15.60 2.15
N LEU A 25 -6.80 -14.44 2.60
CA LEU A 25 -6.96 -13.15 1.92
C LEU A 25 -5.90 -12.90 0.84
N LEU A 26 -4.80 -13.66 0.79
CA LEU A 26 -3.69 -13.40 -0.16
C LEU A 26 -4.16 -13.25 -1.60
N LEU A 27 -4.93 -14.21 -2.11
CA LEU A 27 -5.41 -14.18 -3.49
C LEU A 27 -6.30 -12.97 -3.75
N VAL A 28 -7.17 -12.64 -2.78
CA VAL A 28 -8.05 -11.47 -2.88
C VAL A 28 -7.22 -10.19 -2.91
N LEU A 29 -6.25 -10.06 -2.01
CA LEU A 29 -5.36 -8.89 -1.96
C LEU A 29 -4.55 -8.75 -3.25
N LEU A 30 -3.97 -9.83 -3.76
CA LEU A 30 -3.24 -9.80 -5.03
C LEU A 30 -4.11 -9.31 -6.19
N GLN A 31 -5.35 -9.80 -6.29
CA GLN A 31 -6.30 -9.32 -7.30
C GLN A 31 -6.60 -7.83 -7.15
N GLN A 32 -6.70 -7.33 -5.91
CA GLN A 32 -6.92 -5.91 -5.66
C GLN A 32 -5.70 -5.06 -5.98
N VAL A 33 -4.49 -5.55 -5.70
CA VAL A 33 -3.22 -4.89 -6.04
C VAL A 33 -3.09 -4.76 -7.55
N ASN A 34 -3.40 -5.83 -8.30
CA ASN A 34 -3.42 -5.76 -9.75
C ASN A 34 -4.43 -4.73 -10.28
N ARG A 35 -5.63 -4.67 -9.69
CA ARG A 35 -6.63 -3.68 -10.10
C ARG A 35 -6.21 -2.24 -9.78
N HIS A 36 -5.57 -2.02 -8.63
CA HIS A 36 -5.05 -0.72 -8.26
C HIS A 36 -3.94 -0.28 -9.22
N TYR A 37 -3.05 -1.21 -9.59
CA TYR A 37 -2.02 -0.97 -10.61
C TYR A 37 -2.63 -0.53 -11.95
N GLU A 38 -3.67 -1.22 -12.44
CA GLU A 38 -4.36 -0.83 -13.67
C GLU A 38 -4.95 0.58 -13.60
N ILE A 39 -5.51 0.97 -12.45
CA ILE A 39 -6.04 2.33 -12.22
C ILE A 39 -4.90 3.35 -12.24
N LEU A 40 -3.80 3.10 -11.54
CA LEU A 40 -2.65 4.00 -11.53
C LEU A 40 -2.02 4.15 -12.92
N LYS A 41 -1.97 3.09 -13.72
CA LYS A 41 -1.52 3.16 -15.12
C LYS A 41 -2.41 4.02 -15.98
N TYR A 42 -3.72 3.95 -15.78
CA TYR A 42 -4.64 4.86 -16.45
C TYR A 42 -4.47 6.32 -15.96
N GLU A 43 -4.22 6.53 -14.67
CA GLU A 43 -3.95 7.86 -14.12
C GLU A 43 -2.63 8.45 -14.65
N GLU A 44 -1.59 7.64 -14.79
CA GLU A 44 -0.27 8.02 -15.36
C GLU A 44 -0.40 8.61 -16.77
N GLU A 45 -1.27 8.02 -17.61
CA GLU A 45 -1.54 8.51 -18.96
C GLU A 45 -2.18 9.92 -18.99
N ILE A 46 -2.90 10.29 -17.92
CA ILE A 46 -3.60 11.58 -17.80
C ILE A 46 -2.75 12.61 -17.05
N ILE A 47 -2.13 12.17 -15.95
CA ILE A 47 -1.39 12.98 -14.99
C ILE A 47 -0.02 12.31 -14.80
N ASN A 48 0.94 12.71 -15.61
CA ASN A 48 2.30 12.17 -15.54
C ASN A 48 3.12 12.90 -14.46
N ASN A 49 2.88 12.61 -13.17
CA ASN A 49 3.60 13.23 -12.05
C ASN A 49 4.35 12.21 -11.18
N PHE A 50 5.27 12.71 -10.36
CA PHE A 50 6.13 11.87 -9.52
C PHE A 50 5.35 11.00 -8.54
N ALA A 51 4.31 11.54 -7.90
CA ALA A 51 3.49 10.78 -6.95
C ALA A 51 2.83 9.55 -7.59
N ILE A 52 2.38 9.63 -8.85
CA ILE A 52 1.80 8.49 -9.57
C ILE A 52 2.87 7.43 -9.86
N HIS A 53 4.04 7.83 -10.34
CA HIS A 53 5.16 6.89 -10.55
C HIS A 53 5.57 6.18 -9.27
N GLU A 54 5.66 6.93 -8.17
CA GLU A 54 6.01 6.40 -6.86
C GLU A 54 4.97 5.39 -6.37
N ASN A 55 3.67 5.71 -6.52
CA ASN A 55 2.60 4.78 -6.16
C ASN A 55 2.60 3.52 -7.04
N ILE A 56 2.92 3.65 -8.34
CA ILE A 56 3.06 2.50 -9.25
C ILE A 56 4.19 1.59 -8.78
N SER A 57 5.38 2.15 -8.53
CA SER A 57 6.55 1.42 -8.05
C SER A 57 6.24 0.66 -6.74
N ASN A 58 5.65 1.37 -5.77
CA ASN A 58 5.23 0.77 -4.49
C ASN A 58 4.18 -0.34 -4.69
N THR A 59 3.23 -0.15 -5.60
CA THR A 59 2.22 -1.16 -5.94
C THR A 59 2.85 -2.42 -6.55
N GLU A 60 3.80 -2.26 -7.47
CA GLU A 60 4.55 -3.37 -8.08
C GLU A 60 5.34 -4.14 -7.03
N MET A 61 5.98 -3.44 -6.09
CA MET A 61 6.71 -4.07 -4.99
C MET A 61 5.81 -4.89 -4.06
N ILE A 62 4.65 -4.34 -3.68
CA ILE A 62 3.63 -5.07 -2.91
C ILE A 62 3.20 -6.33 -3.66
N MET A 63 2.94 -6.21 -4.97
CA MET A 63 2.52 -7.34 -5.81
C MET A 63 3.56 -8.45 -5.84
N ALA A 64 4.83 -8.09 -6.04
CA ALA A 64 5.95 -9.04 -6.05
C ALA A 64 6.09 -9.76 -4.70
N LYS A 65 6.04 -9.02 -3.59
CA LYS A 65 6.11 -9.58 -2.24
C LYS A 65 4.94 -10.53 -1.97
N LEU A 66 3.71 -10.18 -2.34
CA LEU A 66 2.56 -11.05 -2.19
C LEU A 66 2.69 -12.35 -3.00
N LEU A 67 3.18 -12.27 -4.24
CA LEU A 67 3.43 -13.44 -5.10
C LEU A 67 4.43 -14.40 -4.48
N ILE A 68 5.53 -13.88 -3.92
CA ILE A 68 6.53 -14.70 -3.20
C ILE A 68 5.87 -15.44 -2.03
N LEU A 69 5.03 -14.74 -1.25
CA LEU A 69 4.35 -15.33 -0.10
C LEU A 69 3.23 -16.32 -0.46
N MET A 70 2.74 -16.31 -1.71
CA MET A 70 1.85 -17.36 -2.21
C MET A 70 2.56 -18.72 -2.29
N ALA A 71 3.88 -18.73 -2.51
CA ALA A 71 4.67 -19.95 -2.55
C ALA A 71 4.94 -20.56 -1.16
N GLU A 72 4.70 -19.83 -0.07
CA GLU A 72 4.86 -20.38 1.28
C GLU A 72 3.86 -21.52 1.58
N PRO A 73 4.28 -22.58 2.31
CA PRO A 73 3.43 -23.72 2.66
C PRO A 73 2.09 -23.36 3.31
N TYR A 74 1.08 -24.21 3.10
CA TYR A 74 -0.33 -23.99 3.45
C TYR A 74 -0.66 -24.12 4.95
N ASP A 75 0.30 -24.47 5.79
CA ASP A 75 0.11 -24.80 7.21
C ASP A 75 -0.06 -23.57 8.11
N LYS A 76 0.35 -22.37 7.64
CA LYS A 76 0.19 -21.12 8.40
C LYS A 76 -1.16 -20.45 8.13
N LYS A 77 -1.86 -20.06 9.21
CA LYS A 77 -3.11 -19.28 9.14
C LYS A 77 -2.88 -17.83 8.72
N ASP A 78 -1.77 -17.24 9.19
CA ASP A 78 -1.36 -15.87 8.92
C ASP A 78 0.05 -15.85 8.35
N ILE A 79 0.33 -14.85 7.52
CA ILE A 79 1.64 -14.62 6.92
C ILE A 79 2.18 -13.29 7.40
N LYS A 80 3.49 -13.25 7.62
CA LYS A 80 4.25 -12.04 7.88
C LYS A 80 4.56 -11.36 6.55
N PHE A 81 4.06 -10.14 6.38
CA PHE A 81 4.28 -9.32 5.20
C PHE A 81 5.13 -8.12 5.62
N GLU A 82 6.38 -8.08 5.17
CA GLU A 82 7.29 -6.98 5.43
C GLU A 82 7.22 -5.93 4.32
N THR A 83 6.99 -4.69 4.69
CA THR A 83 6.72 -3.58 3.76
C THR A 83 7.42 -2.32 4.26
N SER A 84 7.85 -1.43 3.36
CA SER A 84 8.26 -0.08 3.80
C SER A 84 7.03 0.71 4.26
N VAL A 85 7.23 1.82 4.98
CA VAL A 85 6.11 2.73 5.33
C VAL A 85 5.46 3.29 4.05
N ALA A 86 6.24 3.64 3.03
CA ALA A 86 5.72 4.12 1.74
C ALA A 86 4.79 3.09 1.06
N GLU A 87 5.26 1.84 0.96
CA GLU A 87 4.46 0.72 0.45
C GLU A 87 3.21 0.46 1.32
N PHE A 88 3.35 0.55 2.65
CA PHE A 88 2.22 0.39 3.56
C PHE A 88 1.12 1.43 3.31
N LEU A 89 1.49 2.69 3.10
CA LEU A 89 0.52 3.75 2.84
C LEU A 89 -0.29 3.45 1.57
N VAL A 90 0.36 2.94 0.52
CA VAL A 90 -0.33 2.46 -0.70
C VAL A 90 -1.23 1.26 -0.42
N LEU A 91 -0.73 0.26 0.33
CA LEU A 91 -1.54 -0.90 0.74
C LEU A 91 -2.77 -0.46 1.54
N ARG A 92 -2.63 0.50 2.45
CA ARG A 92 -3.71 1.02 3.27
C ARG A 92 -4.80 1.65 2.43
N ASP A 93 -4.44 2.52 1.48
CA ASP A 93 -5.40 3.16 0.59
C ASP A 93 -6.13 2.14 -0.29
N LEU A 94 -5.41 1.13 -0.78
CA LEU A 94 -6.00 0.00 -1.49
C LEU A 94 -7.00 -0.77 -0.62
N VAL A 95 -6.64 -1.12 0.60
CA VAL A 95 -7.51 -1.88 1.51
C VAL A 95 -8.74 -1.07 1.90
N TYR A 96 -8.55 0.23 2.17
CA TYR A 96 -9.64 1.17 2.42
C TYR A 96 -10.61 1.26 1.25
N CYS A 97 -10.11 1.43 0.01
CA CYS A 97 -10.96 1.49 -1.17
C CYS A 97 -11.79 0.20 -1.32
N ASN A 98 -11.15 -0.95 -1.16
CA ASN A 98 -11.80 -2.24 -1.28
C ASN A 98 -12.84 -2.52 -0.20
N TYR A 99 -12.54 -2.11 1.03
CA TYR A 99 -13.48 -2.21 2.13
C TYR A 99 -14.65 -1.24 1.96
N SER A 100 -14.41 0.01 1.58
CA SER A 100 -15.46 1.04 1.51
C SER A 100 -16.42 0.86 0.34
N LEU A 101 -15.99 0.19 -0.74
CA LEU A 101 -16.81 -0.04 -1.92
C LEU A 101 -17.78 -1.22 -1.73
N LEU A 102 -19.06 -0.90 -1.49
CA LEU A 102 -20.15 -1.87 -1.27
C LEU A 102 -20.24 -2.94 -2.38
N HIS A 103 -19.96 -2.57 -3.63
CA HIS A 103 -19.98 -3.48 -4.77
C HIS A 103 -18.86 -4.52 -4.75
N LEU A 104 -17.79 -4.28 -3.99
CA LEU A 104 -16.68 -5.22 -3.78
C LEU A 104 -16.94 -6.09 -2.56
N GLN A 105 -17.47 -5.51 -1.48
CA GLN A 105 -17.91 -6.26 -0.31
C GLN A 105 -18.93 -7.35 -0.69
N THR A 106 -19.96 -7.00 -1.47
CA THR A 106 -21.04 -7.92 -1.87
C THR A 106 -20.59 -9.09 -2.74
N LYS A 107 -19.43 -8.98 -3.41
CA LYS A 107 -18.83 -10.07 -4.21
C LYS A 107 -18.02 -11.06 -3.36
N MET A 108 -17.69 -10.71 -2.11
CA MET A 108 -16.97 -11.59 -1.19
C MET A 108 -17.92 -12.51 -0.42
N LYS A 109 -17.50 -13.77 -0.20
CA LYS A 109 -18.22 -14.67 0.71
C LYS A 109 -18.23 -14.10 2.14
N SER A 110 -19.27 -14.37 2.92
CA SER A 110 -19.42 -13.81 4.29
C SER A 110 -18.21 -14.04 5.22
N HIS A 111 -17.62 -15.24 5.20
CA HIS A 111 -16.41 -15.56 5.98
C HIS A 111 -15.13 -14.86 5.48
N MET A 112 -15.13 -14.38 4.24
CA MET A 112 -14.09 -13.55 3.66
C MET A 112 -14.29 -12.09 4.04
N GLN A 113 -15.53 -11.59 4.00
CA GLN A 113 -15.88 -10.24 4.45
C GLN A 113 -15.46 -9.99 5.90
N LYS A 114 -15.76 -10.94 6.81
CA LYS A 114 -15.35 -10.83 8.22
C LYS A 114 -13.84 -10.69 8.38
N ALA A 115 -13.07 -11.55 7.69
CA ALA A 115 -11.62 -11.50 7.77
C ALA A 115 -11.02 -10.26 7.09
N TYR A 116 -11.64 -9.80 6.01
CA TYR A 116 -11.21 -8.58 5.35
C TYR A 116 -11.47 -7.36 6.23
N LYS A 117 -12.59 -7.33 6.97
CA LYS A 117 -12.86 -6.32 7.98
C LYS A 117 -11.81 -6.35 9.09
N GLU A 118 -11.53 -7.53 9.66
CA GLU A 118 -10.50 -7.68 10.69
C GLU A 118 -9.12 -7.23 10.19
N PHE A 119 -8.81 -7.52 8.92
CA PHE A 119 -7.58 -7.05 8.28
C PHE A 119 -7.57 -5.53 8.08
N TYR A 120 -8.68 -4.95 7.61
CA TYR A 120 -8.84 -3.50 7.49
C TYR A 120 -8.67 -2.79 8.85
N ASP A 121 -9.34 -3.27 9.89
CA ASP A 121 -9.23 -2.72 11.24
C ASP A 121 -7.76 -2.78 11.75
N ALA A 122 -7.03 -3.84 11.42
CA ALA A 122 -5.61 -3.98 11.77
C ALA A 122 -4.70 -3.00 11.00
N ILE A 123 -4.96 -2.80 9.70
CA ILE A 123 -4.26 -1.81 8.88
C ILE A 123 -4.47 -0.40 9.42
N GLU A 124 -5.72 0.00 9.72
CA GLU A 124 -5.99 1.32 10.28
C GLU A 124 -5.34 1.49 11.66
N SER A 125 -5.33 0.45 12.50
CA SER A 125 -4.66 0.49 13.80
C SER A 125 -3.15 0.75 13.68
N ILE A 126 -2.49 0.19 12.66
CA ILE A 126 -1.07 0.47 12.36
C ILE A 126 -0.93 1.91 11.86
N TYR A 127 -1.83 2.36 10.99
CA TYR A 127 -1.80 3.72 10.46
C TYR A 127 -1.91 4.79 11.56
N GLU A 128 -2.77 4.56 12.55
CA GLU A 128 -2.94 5.44 13.72
C GLU A 128 -1.66 5.58 14.57
N MET A 129 -0.70 4.65 14.45
CA MET A 129 0.58 4.74 15.15
C MET A 129 1.57 5.72 14.51
N PHE A 130 1.36 6.13 13.26
CA PHE A 130 2.24 7.08 12.59
C PHE A 130 1.96 8.53 12.99
N GLU A 131 3.04 9.33 13.06
CA GLU A 131 2.94 10.77 13.24
C GLU A 131 2.28 11.40 12.00
N GLN A 132 1.08 11.96 12.18
CA GLN A 132 0.28 12.47 11.06
C GLN A 132 0.96 13.63 10.32
N ASP A 133 1.79 14.41 11.02
CA ASP A 133 2.60 15.47 10.41
C ASP A 133 3.67 14.91 9.48
N GLU A 134 4.29 13.76 9.81
CA GLU A 134 5.24 13.08 8.93
C GLU A 134 4.52 12.47 7.70
N VAL A 135 3.38 11.81 7.92
CA VAL A 135 2.57 11.26 6.82
C VAL A 135 2.16 12.36 5.85
N LYS A 136 1.70 13.50 6.37
CA LYS A 136 1.37 14.66 5.55
C LYS A 136 2.58 15.19 4.79
N ALA A 137 3.72 15.35 5.46
CA ALA A 137 4.95 15.84 4.85
C ALA A 137 5.45 14.91 3.72
N TYR A 138 5.34 13.58 3.90
CA TYR A 138 5.62 12.60 2.86
C TYR A 138 4.75 12.83 1.62
N TRP A 139 3.43 12.90 1.80
CA TRP A 139 2.50 13.11 0.69
C TRP A 139 2.70 14.46 -0.01
N ASP A 140 2.92 15.52 0.76
CA ASP A 140 3.18 16.86 0.24
C ASP A 140 4.50 16.88 -0.55
N TYR A 141 5.52 16.17 -0.10
CA TYR A 141 6.79 16.05 -0.81
C TYR A 141 6.62 15.42 -2.19
N ILE A 142 6.04 14.21 -2.26
CA ILE A 142 5.94 13.49 -3.55
C ILE A 142 4.97 14.17 -4.54
N LYS A 143 3.93 14.86 -4.04
CA LYS A 143 2.97 15.60 -4.89
C LYS A 143 3.59 16.84 -5.52
N ASN A 144 4.45 17.52 -4.79
CA ASN A 144 5.10 18.76 -5.23
C ASN A 144 6.50 18.52 -5.82
N TYR A 145 6.93 17.26 -5.90
CA TYR A 145 8.22 16.90 -6.49
C TYR A 145 8.20 17.21 -7.98
N ASN A 146 8.94 18.24 -8.37
CA ASN A 146 8.96 18.72 -9.74
C ASN A 146 10.07 18.01 -10.51
N ILE A 147 9.69 17.08 -11.37
CA ILE A 147 10.62 16.22 -12.14
C ILE A 147 11.54 17.07 -13.04
N GLU A 148 11.09 18.23 -13.51
CA GLU A 148 11.86 19.10 -14.41
C GLU A 148 13.18 19.65 -13.83
N ASN A 149 13.33 19.68 -12.49
CA ASN A 149 14.54 20.21 -11.83
C ASN A 149 15.53 19.12 -11.37
N HIS A 150 15.20 17.84 -11.54
CA HIS A 150 16.04 16.74 -11.11
C HIS A 150 16.24 15.76 -12.25
N VAL A 151 17.37 15.90 -12.94
CA VAL A 151 17.88 14.91 -13.88
C VAL A 151 18.23 13.65 -13.09
N PHE A 152 17.49 12.57 -13.32
CA PHE A 152 17.90 11.24 -12.88
C PHE A 152 19.12 10.82 -13.72
N HIS A 153 20.26 10.62 -13.06
CA HIS A 153 21.48 10.02 -13.63
C HIS A 153 21.52 8.53 -13.36
#